data_AF-A0AA40G5F9-F1
#
_entry.id   AF-A0AA40G5F9-F1
#
_cell.length_a   1.000
_cell.length_b   1.000
_cell.length_c   1.000
_cell.angle_alpha   90.00
_cell.angle_beta   90.00
_cell.angle_gamma   90.00
#
_symmetry.space_group_name_H-M   'P 1'
#
loop_
_entity.id
_entity.type
_entity.pdbx_description
1 polymer ?
#
loop_
_entity_poly.entity_id
_entity_poly.type
_entity_poly.pdbx_seq_one_letter_code
_entity_poly.pdbx_strand_id
1 'polypeptide(L)'
;MTNRPVTIEANGISDTYSDYSIQLIRWSLKPIGAWPYFSTTYDKIVSVILIVLCYGILLFSIIPCVAHLIFVDDILYRKIRAFGTMGRWLIGGVGYTHLLLQGRRIGDCVEHIEADWRIVTKYGEQQVMLKRAKFGRYVSIICAIFVHGGALSYCTVSASHTQTVRFGNETRIIRSLPLAVYTKMIPVDTSPANEIVLVTQFLSAFVSDSGGIGFYVLASVLAAHACGQLDVLAIWINDYVNESGNKTEGASFKRLEIIVQHHLRILE
;
A
#
# COMPACT_ATOMS: atom_id res chain seq x y z
N MET A 1 6.01 36.89 29.15
CA MET A 1 6.95 35.73 29.16
C MET A 1 6.63 34.87 27.95
N THR A 2 7.61 34.63 27.09
CA THR A 2 7.44 34.04 25.76
C THR A 2 7.30 32.53 25.84
N ASN A 3 6.09 31.99 25.57
CA ASN A 3 5.81 30.55 25.45
C ASN A 3 6.52 29.86 24.26
N ARG A 4 7.42 30.56 23.55
CA ARG A 4 8.12 30.09 22.34
C ARG A 4 8.82 28.73 22.50
N PRO A 5 9.61 28.45 23.57
CA PRO A 5 10.33 27.17 23.65
C PRO A 5 9.37 25.98 23.81
N VAL A 6 8.30 26.13 24.62
CA VAL A 6 7.30 25.08 24.85
C VAL A 6 6.48 24.79 23.60
N THR A 7 6.13 25.81 22.82
CA THR A 7 5.44 25.61 21.52
C THR A 7 6.33 24.95 20.46
N ILE A 8 7.64 25.22 20.48
CA ILE A 8 8.58 24.60 19.53
C ILE A 8 8.76 23.11 19.85
N GLU A 9 8.89 22.75 21.14
CA GLU A 9 8.99 21.35 21.57
C GLU A 9 7.69 20.57 21.29
N ALA A 10 6.53 21.15 21.57
CA ALA A 10 5.23 20.53 21.29
C ALA A 10 5.01 20.29 19.78
N ASN A 11 5.41 21.26 18.94
CA ASN A 11 5.35 21.11 17.49
C ASN A 11 6.33 20.02 17.00
N GLY A 12 7.55 19.95 17.54
CA GLY A 12 8.51 18.92 17.18
C GLY A 12 8.06 17.50 17.53
N ILE A 13 7.37 17.33 18.67
CA ILE A 13 6.78 16.04 19.08
C ILE A 13 5.61 15.66 18.16
N SER A 14 4.73 16.62 17.84
CA SER A 14 3.59 16.41 16.93
C SER A 14 4.05 16.00 15.53
N ASP A 15 5.04 16.70 14.97
CA ASP A 15 5.62 16.37 13.66
C ASP A 15 6.24 14.96 13.66
N THR A 16 6.86 14.54 14.78
CA THR A 16 7.41 13.18 14.93
C THR A 16 6.31 12.11 14.93
N TYR A 17 5.18 12.33 15.62
CA TYR A 17 4.06 11.38 15.63
C TYR A 17 3.30 11.35 14.31
N SER A 18 3.22 12.49 13.63
CA SER A 18 2.69 12.57 12.29
C SER A 18 3.54 11.77 11.29
N ASP A 19 4.86 12.00 11.27
CA ASP A 19 5.76 11.23 10.40
C ASP A 19 5.69 9.73 10.72
N TYR A 20 5.62 9.36 12.01
CA TYR A 20 5.39 7.97 12.40
C TYR A 20 4.09 7.39 11.84
N SER A 21 3.00 8.14 11.78
CA SER A 21 1.72 7.66 11.25
C SER A 21 1.78 7.45 9.73
N ILE A 22 2.46 8.36 9.02
CA ILE A 22 2.51 8.40 7.55
C ILE A 22 3.62 7.50 6.98
N GLN A 23 4.66 7.21 7.76
CA GLN A 23 5.86 6.48 7.33
C GLN A 23 5.54 5.17 6.60
N LEU A 24 4.55 4.40 7.06
CA LEU A 24 4.22 3.13 6.44
C LEU A 24 3.54 3.30 5.07
N ILE A 25 2.69 4.31 4.92
CA ILE A 25 2.11 4.69 3.63
C ILE A 25 3.25 5.07 2.68
N ARG A 26 4.18 5.91 3.16
CA ARG A 26 5.35 6.35 2.38
C ARG A 26 6.22 5.19 1.92
N TRP A 27 6.54 4.26 2.82
CA TRP A 27 7.34 3.07 2.50
C TRP A 27 6.65 2.11 1.55
N SER A 28 5.32 2.08 1.53
CA SER A 28 4.56 1.21 0.62
C SER A 28 4.43 1.82 -0.78
N LEU A 29 4.22 3.14 -0.88
CA LEU A 29 3.94 3.82 -2.14
C LEU A 29 5.20 4.30 -2.88
N LYS A 30 6.25 4.70 -2.15
CA LYS A 30 7.47 5.27 -2.77
C LYS A 30 8.24 4.28 -3.66
N PRO A 31 8.44 3.00 -3.28
CA PRO A 31 9.17 2.04 -4.11
C PRO A 31 8.49 1.71 -5.44
N ILE A 32 7.16 1.90 -5.51
CA ILE A 32 6.35 1.66 -6.71
C ILE A 32 6.02 2.96 -7.46
N GLY A 33 6.66 4.08 -7.10
CA GLY A 33 6.45 5.38 -7.75
C GLY A 33 5.06 6.01 -7.51
N ALA A 34 4.27 5.49 -6.57
CA ALA A 34 2.91 5.95 -6.28
C ALA A 34 2.84 7.02 -5.18
N TRP A 35 3.99 7.46 -4.64
CA TRP A 35 4.02 8.47 -3.59
C TRP A 35 3.64 9.85 -4.15
N PRO A 36 2.68 10.58 -3.54
CA PRO A 36 2.10 11.78 -4.15
C PRO A 36 2.96 13.04 -4.04
N TYR A 37 3.90 13.09 -3.10
CA TYR A 37 4.73 14.27 -2.88
C TYR A 37 6.11 14.12 -3.55
N PHE A 38 6.50 15.14 -4.30
CA PHE A 38 7.84 15.24 -4.89
C PHE A 38 8.56 16.43 -4.28
N SER A 39 9.61 16.16 -3.50
CA SER A 39 10.42 17.23 -2.91
C SER A 39 11.26 17.94 -3.97
N THR A 40 11.62 17.22 -5.04
CA THR A 40 12.48 17.71 -6.12
C THR A 40 12.03 17.20 -7.49
N THR A 41 12.48 17.86 -8.56
CA THR A 41 12.34 17.35 -9.94
C THR A 41 12.94 15.95 -10.09
N TYR A 42 14.03 15.66 -9.35
CA TYR A 42 14.65 14.35 -9.31
C TYR A 42 13.69 13.27 -8.78
N ASP A 43 13.00 13.53 -7.66
CA ASP A 43 12.03 12.58 -7.09
C ASP A 43 10.89 12.26 -8.07
N LYS A 44 10.45 13.26 -8.84
CA LYS A 44 9.45 13.08 -9.89
C LYS A 44 9.96 12.18 -11.02
N ILE A 45 11.19 12.41 -11.50
CA ILE A 45 11.82 11.59 -12.54
C ILE A 45 11.96 10.14 -12.06
N VAL A 46 12.46 9.93 -10.84
CA VAL A 46 12.60 8.60 -10.25
C VAL A 46 11.24 7.90 -10.18
N SER A 47 10.19 8.60 -9.75
CA SER A 47 8.84 8.02 -9.67
C SER A 47 8.30 7.61 -11.04
N VAL A 48 8.51 8.43 -12.08
CA VAL A 48 8.13 8.08 -13.46
C VAL A 48 8.92 6.86 -13.96
N ILE A 49 10.22 6.79 -13.70
CA ILE A 49 11.05 5.63 -14.06
C ILE A 49 10.54 4.36 -13.36
N LEU A 50 10.20 4.44 -12.07
CA LEU A 50 9.65 3.32 -11.31
C LEU A 50 8.31 2.87 -11.89
N ILE A 51 7.40 3.80 -12.23
CA ILE A 51 6.12 3.48 -12.86
C ILE A 51 6.33 2.76 -14.20
N VAL A 52 7.21 3.27 -15.06
CA VAL A 52 7.55 2.66 -16.35
C VAL A 52 8.14 1.26 -16.16
N LEU A 53 9.03 1.09 -15.18
CA LEU A 53 9.62 -0.20 -14.84
C LEU A 53 8.57 -1.20 -14.33
N CYS A 54 7.67 -0.77 -13.42
CA CYS A 54 6.58 -1.58 -12.89
C CYS A 54 5.66 -2.06 -14.02
N TYR A 55 5.20 -1.17 -14.90
CA TYR A 55 4.38 -1.56 -16.05
C TYR A 55 5.16 -2.44 -17.03
N GLY A 56 6.44 -2.15 -17.27
CA GLY A 56 7.30 -2.97 -18.13
C GLY A 56 7.41 -4.41 -17.64
N ILE A 57 7.64 -4.61 -16.34
CA ILE A 57 7.72 -5.94 -15.72
C ILE A 57 6.37 -6.68 -15.79
N LEU A 58 5.26 -5.98 -15.53
CA LEU A 58 3.90 -6.53 -15.64
C LEU A 58 3.61 -6.98 -17.08
N LEU A 59 3.83 -6.10 -18.05
CA LEU A 59 3.57 -6.38 -19.47
C LEU A 59 4.46 -7.48 -20.01
N PHE A 60 5.75 -7.51 -19.63
CA PHE A 60 6.67 -8.58 -20.00
C PHE A 60 6.17 -9.95 -19.52
N SER A 61 5.48 -10.02 -18.39
CA SER A 61 4.91 -11.27 -17.89
C SER A 61 3.57 -11.61 -18.55
N ILE A 62 2.69 -10.63 -18.74
CA ILE A 62 1.33 -10.84 -19.26
C ILE A 62 1.34 -11.16 -20.77
N ILE A 63 2.12 -10.44 -21.58
CA ILE A 63 2.10 -10.58 -23.05
C ILE A 63 2.42 -12.01 -23.51
N PRO A 64 3.50 -12.66 -23.04
CA PRO A 64 3.80 -14.04 -23.43
C PRO A 64 2.77 -15.06 -22.93
N CYS A 65 2.07 -14.76 -21.83
CA CYS A 65 0.97 -15.59 -21.34
C CYS A 65 -0.28 -15.48 -22.21
N VAL A 66 -0.64 -14.26 -22.63
CA VAL A 66 -1.74 -14.04 -23.58
C VAL A 66 -1.44 -14.75 -24.90
N ALA A 67 -0.22 -14.61 -25.41
CA ALA A 67 0.22 -15.32 -26.60
C ALA A 67 0.11 -16.85 -26.44
N HIS A 68 0.46 -17.38 -25.27
CA HIS A 68 0.32 -18.81 -24.97
C HIS A 68 -1.15 -19.26 -25.04
N LEU A 69 -2.06 -18.49 -24.44
CA LEU A 69 -3.49 -18.81 -24.45
C LEU A 69 -4.10 -18.81 -25.87
N ILE A 70 -3.65 -17.89 -26.73
CA ILE A 70 -4.14 -17.72 -28.10
C ILE A 70 -3.53 -18.76 -29.05
N PHE A 71 -2.21 -18.94 -29.02
CA PHE A 71 -1.48 -19.69 -30.07
C PHE A 71 -1.15 -21.14 -29.72
N VAL A 72 -1.31 -21.57 -28.47
CA VAL A 72 -1.07 -22.96 -28.07
C VAL A 72 -2.40 -23.69 -27.98
N ASP A 73 -2.52 -24.78 -28.73
CA ASP A 73 -3.64 -25.72 -28.65
C ASP A 73 -3.45 -26.65 -27.44
N ASP A 74 -3.79 -26.11 -26.27
CA ASP A 74 -3.82 -26.84 -25.00
C ASP A 74 -5.24 -27.30 -24.63
N ILE A 75 -5.31 -28.33 -23.77
CA ILE A 75 -6.57 -28.80 -23.18
C ILE A 75 -7.25 -27.64 -22.43
N LEU A 76 -8.57 -27.50 -22.58
CA LEU A 76 -9.37 -26.43 -21.96
C LEU A 76 -9.06 -26.21 -20.48
N TYR A 77 -8.90 -27.29 -19.71
CA TYR A 77 -8.51 -27.23 -18.30
C TYR A 77 -7.19 -26.45 -18.06
N ARG A 78 -6.16 -26.66 -18.89
CA ARG A 78 -4.88 -25.93 -18.78
C ARG A 78 -5.04 -24.47 -19.17
N LYS A 79 -5.84 -24.17 -20.20
CA LYS A 79 -6.17 -22.79 -20.59
C LYS A 79 -6.93 -22.05 -19.48
N ILE A 80 -7.91 -22.69 -18.85
CA ILE A 80 -8.65 -22.13 -17.71
C ILE A 80 -7.73 -21.88 -16.52
N ARG A 81 -6.84 -22.82 -16.19
CA ARG A 81 -5.85 -22.65 -15.11
C ARG A 81 -4.92 -21.47 -15.39
N ALA A 82 -4.38 -21.36 -16.60
CA ALA A 82 -3.52 -20.26 -17.00
C ALA A 82 -4.26 -18.91 -17.01
N PHE A 83 -5.52 -18.88 -17.46
CA PHE A 83 -6.38 -17.70 -17.39
C PHE A 83 -6.64 -17.27 -15.94
N GLY A 84 -6.90 -18.22 -15.04
CA GLY A 84 -7.07 -17.95 -13.61
C GLY A 84 -5.83 -17.31 -12.99
N THR A 85 -4.64 -17.86 -13.27
CA THR A 85 -3.37 -17.27 -12.83
C THR A 85 -3.19 -15.88 -13.43
N MET A 86 -3.36 -15.71 -14.74
CA MET A 86 -3.24 -14.41 -15.44
C MET A 86 -4.21 -13.36 -14.88
N GLY A 87 -5.43 -13.78 -14.53
CA GLY A 87 -6.47 -12.91 -13.97
C GLY A 87 -5.99 -12.18 -12.71
N ARG A 88 -5.21 -12.83 -11.85
CA ARG A 88 -4.62 -12.19 -10.66
C ARG A 88 -3.68 -11.03 -11.04
N TRP A 89 -2.84 -11.19 -12.06
CA TRP A 89 -1.92 -10.14 -12.52
C TRP A 89 -2.66 -8.98 -13.18
N LEU A 90 -3.74 -9.27 -13.91
CA LEU A 90 -4.61 -8.24 -14.48
C LEU A 90 -5.31 -7.42 -13.39
N ILE A 91 -5.89 -8.09 -12.38
CA ILE A 91 -6.53 -7.41 -11.25
C ILE A 91 -5.51 -6.54 -10.51
N GLY A 92 -4.30 -7.04 -10.24
CA GLY A 92 -3.26 -6.24 -9.61
C GLY A 92 -2.80 -5.06 -10.45
N GLY A 93 -2.69 -5.22 -11.78
CA GLY A 93 -2.40 -4.11 -12.70
C GLY A 93 -3.49 -3.03 -12.70
N VAL A 94 -4.76 -3.43 -12.67
CA VAL A 94 -5.89 -2.49 -12.52
C VAL A 94 -5.85 -1.79 -11.17
N GLY A 95 -5.61 -2.53 -10.09
CA GLY A 95 -5.48 -1.99 -8.74
C GLY A 95 -4.33 -0.99 -8.61
N TYR A 96 -3.17 -1.29 -9.21
CA TYR A 96 -2.03 -0.39 -9.27
C TYR A 96 -2.35 0.88 -10.07
N THR A 97 -3.00 0.75 -11.22
CA THR A 97 -3.44 1.90 -12.02
C THR A 97 -4.42 2.78 -11.24
N HIS A 98 -5.38 2.15 -10.55
CA HIS A 98 -6.33 2.87 -9.69
C HIS A 98 -5.61 3.64 -8.57
N LEU A 99 -4.63 3.01 -7.91
CA LEU A 99 -3.82 3.64 -6.88
C LEU A 99 -3.08 4.87 -7.40
N LEU A 100 -2.46 4.78 -8.60
CA LEU A 100 -1.79 5.92 -9.23
C LEU A 100 -2.74 7.07 -9.56
N LEU A 101 -3.94 6.75 -10.06
CA LEU A 101 -4.96 7.76 -10.38
C LEU A 101 -5.46 8.48 -9.12
N GLN A 102 -5.52 7.80 -7.98
CA GLN A 102 -5.92 8.39 -6.69
C GLN A 102 -4.79 9.17 -6.01
N GLY A 103 -3.60 9.28 -6.61
CA GLY A 103 -2.43 9.91 -5.97
C GLY A 103 -2.71 11.27 -5.34
N ARG A 104 -3.50 12.14 -6.00
CA ARG A 104 -3.90 13.44 -5.43
C ARG A 104 -4.65 13.29 -4.10
N ARG A 105 -5.66 12.44 -4.06
CA ARG A 105 -6.46 12.20 -2.85
C ARG A 105 -5.62 11.55 -1.73
N ILE A 106 -4.66 10.70 -2.09
CA ILE A 106 -3.71 10.15 -1.11
C ILE A 106 -2.90 11.29 -0.48
N GLY A 107 -2.47 12.27 -1.29
CA GLY A 107 -1.84 13.49 -0.81
C GLY A 107 -2.77 14.25 0.16
N ASP A 108 -3.99 14.54 -0.27
CA ASP A 108 -4.97 15.25 0.56
C ASP A 108 -5.18 14.54 1.92
N CYS A 109 -5.27 13.20 1.94
CA CYS A 109 -5.38 12.41 3.16
C CYS A 109 -4.13 12.51 4.06
N VAL A 110 -2.94 12.52 3.48
CA VAL A 110 -1.68 12.65 4.24
C VAL A 110 -1.59 14.04 4.87
N GLU A 111 -1.89 15.09 4.11
CA GLU A 111 -1.92 16.47 4.62
C GLU A 111 -2.96 16.63 5.73
N HIS A 112 -4.13 15.99 5.59
CA HIS A 112 -5.15 15.98 6.63
C HIS A 112 -4.65 15.34 7.93
N ILE A 113 -4.00 14.17 7.85
CA ILE A 113 -3.37 13.52 9.02
C ILE A 113 -2.35 14.46 9.67
N GLU A 114 -1.48 15.09 8.88
CA GLU A 114 -0.46 16.04 9.40
C GLU A 114 -1.10 17.21 10.14
N ALA A 115 -2.15 17.79 9.56
CA ALA A 115 -2.88 18.89 10.17
C ALA A 115 -3.57 18.49 11.48
N ASP A 116 -4.15 17.29 11.54
CA ASP A 116 -4.81 16.78 12.74
C ASP A 116 -3.84 16.56 13.90
N TRP A 117 -2.64 16.04 13.61
CA TRP A 117 -1.58 15.90 14.62
C TRP A 117 -1.17 17.25 15.20
N ARG A 118 -1.19 18.33 14.40
CA ARG A 118 -0.87 19.68 14.87
C ARG A 118 -1.98 20.32 15.70
N ILE A 119 -3.23 19.91 15.49
CA ILE A 119 -4.39 20.38 16.28
C ILE A 119 -4.35 19.78 17.69
N VAL A 120 -4.02 18.49 17.81
CA VAL A 120 -3.98 17.78 19.08
C VAL A 120 -2.65 18.05 19.80
N THR A 121 -2.65 19.06 20.68
CA THR A 121 -1.44 19.53 21.38
C THR A 121 -1.27 18.95 22.79
N LYS A 122 -2.34 18.45 23.40
CA LYS A 122 -2.27 17.87 24.74
C LYS A 122 -1.64 16.49 24.71
N TYR A 123 -0.62 16.30 25.54
CA TYR A 123 0.14 15.04 25.61
C TYR A 123 -0.74 13.80 25.79
N GLY A 124 -1.74 13.85 26.68
CA GLY A 124 -2.65 12.71 26.91
C GLY A 124 -3.44 12.31 25.66
N GLU A 125 -3.93 13.28 24.90
CA GLU A 125 -4.68 13.08 23.65
C GLU A 125 -3.76 12.55 22.55
N GLN A 126 -2.53 13.08 22.45
CA GLN A 126 -1.52 12.57 21.52
C GLN A 126 -1.16 11.10 21.80
N GLN A 127 -1.07 10.69 23.06
CA GLN A 127 -0.80 9.28 23.41
C GLN A 127 -1.95 8.35 22.98
N VAL A 128 -3.19 8.80 23.07
CA VAL A 128 -4.38 8.05 22.61
C VAL A 128 -4.33 7.86 21.09
N MET A 129 -4.10 8.94 20.34
CA MET A 129 -3.92 8.85 18.89
C MET A 129 -2.74 7.97 18.51
N LEU A 130 -1.61 8.08 19.20
CA LEU A 130 -0.40 7.30 18.92
C LEU A 130 -0.64 5.81 19.15
N LYS A 131 -1.41 5.45 20.18
CA LYS A 131 -1.82 4.06 20.42
C LYS A 131 -2.62 3.50 19.25
N ARG A 132 -3.54 4.29 18.68
CA ARG A 132 -4.30 3.89 17.49
C ARG A 132 -3.41 3.81 16.25
N ALA A 133 -2.52 4.79 16.03
CA ALA A 133 -1.56 4.74 14.93
C ALA A 133 -0.68 3.48 14.96
N LYS A 134 -0.19 3.09 16.15
CA LYS A 134 0.54 1.81 16.35
C LYS A 134 -0.30 0.59 15.97
N PHE A 135 -1.57 0.57 16.35
CA PHE A 135 -2.49 -0.51 15.99
C PHE A 135 -2.72 -0.58 14.47
N GLY A 136 -2.98 0.55 13.81
CA GLY A 136 -3.11 0.61 12.35
C GLY A 136 -1.86 0.11 11.63
N ARG A 137 -0.67 0.51 12.09
CA ARG A 137 0.61 0.00 11.56
C ARG A 137 0.76 -1.50 11.73
N TYR A 138 0.39 -2.04 12.89
CA TYR A 138 0.45 -3.48 13.15
C TYR A 138 -0.45 -4.26 12.19
N VAL A 139 -1.70 -3.82 12.00
CA VAL A 139 -2.65 -4.42 11.04
C VAL A 139 -2.11 -4.36 9.61
N SER A 140 -1.58 -3.20 9.21
CA SER A 140 -1.00 -3.00 7.88
C SER A 140 0.20 -3.92 7.61
N ILE A 141 1.10 -4.08 8.58
CA ILE A 141 2.28 -4.97 8.45
C ILE A 141 1.85 -6.42 8.30
N ILE A 142 0.89 -6.86 9.12
CA ILE A 142 0.36 -8.23 9.04
C ILE A 142 -0.29 -8.48 7.68
N CYS A 143 -1.12 -7.54 7.20
CA CYS A 143 -1.75 -7.64 5.90
C CYS A 143 -0.70 -7.75 4.77
N ALA A 144 0.32 -6.89 4.79
CA ALA A 144 1.40 -6.93 3.81
C ALA A 144 2.16 -8.27 3.81
N ILE A 145 2.45 -8.82 5.00
CA ILE A 145 3.11 -10.13 5.14
C ILE A 145 2.25 -11.24 4.54
N PHE A 146 0.94 -11.27 4.83
CA PHE A 146 0.05 -12.30 4.30
C PHE A 146 -0.11 -12.20 2.77
N VAL A 147 -0.30 -10.99 2.24
CA VAL A 147 -0.49 -10.79 0.79
C VAL A 147 0.78 -11.15 0.03
N HIS A 148 1.93 -10.56 0.40
CA HIS A 148 3.20 -10.88 -0.28
C HIS A 148 3.65 -12.32 -0.01
N GLY A 149 3.48 -12.83 1.21
CA GLY A 149 3.81 -14.20 1.56
C GLY A 149 3.00 -15.23 0.77
N GLY A 150 1.70 -14.99 0.56
CA GLY A 150 0.86 -15.82 -0.28
C GLY A 150 1.33 -15.85 -1.74
N ALA A 151 1.67 -14.69 -2.30
CA ALA A 151 2.15 -14.61 -3.67
C ALA A 151 3.54 -15.26 -3.86
N LEU A 152 4.47 -14.99 -2.94
CA LEU A 152 5.82 -15.55 -2.97
C LEU A 152 5.80 -17.07 -2.74
N SER A 153 4.95 -17.57 -1.84
CA SER A 153 4.79 -19.01 -1.62
C SER A 153 4.23 -19.70 -2.86
N TYR A 154 3.21 -19.12 -3.52
CA TYR A 154 2.72 -19.64 -4.79
C TYR A 154 3.82 -19.71 -5.86
N CYS A 155 4.59 -18.62 -6.02
CA CYS A 155 5.67 -18.58 -7.00
C CYS A 155 6.79 -19.59 -6.66
N THR A 156 7.12 -19.76 -5.37
CA THR A 156 8.15 -20.69 -4.88
C THR A 156 7.73 -22.15 -5.07
N VAL A 157 6.48 -22.49 -4.76
CA VAL A 157 5.91 -23.82 -5.00
C VAL A 157 5.88 -24.12 -6.50
N SER A 158 5.53 -23.14 -7.35
CA SER A 158 5.64 -23.34 -8.80
C SER A 158 7.08 -23.58 -9.22
N ALA A 159 8.03 -22.78 -8.72
CA ALA A 159 9.44 -22.87 -9.08
C ALA A 159 10.12 -24.19 -8.63
N SER A 160 9.62 -24.81 -7.55
CA SER A 160 10.17 -26.07 -7.03
C SER A 160 9.76 -27.28 -7.87
N HIS A 161 8.65 -27.20 -8.61
CA HIS A 161 8.29 -28.20 -9.60
C HIS A 161 9.21 -28.10 -10.82
N THR A 162 9.90 -29.19 -11.13
CA THR A 162 10.69 -29.31 -12.35
C THR A 162 9.90 -30.04 -13.44
N GLN A 163 10.06 -29.58 -14.67
CA GLN A 163 9.51 -30.23 -15.86
C GLN A 163 10.65 -30.78 -16.70
N THR A 164 10.49 -32.03 -17.13
CA THR A 164 11.42 -32.68 -18.03
C THR A 164 10.96 -32.45 -19.46
N VAL A 165 11.67 -31.58 -20.20
CA VAL A 165 11.39 -31.31 -21.60
C VAL A 165 12.39 -32.10 -22.46
N ARG A 166 11.87 -32.90 -23.40
CA ARG A 166 12.70 -33.59 -24.40
C ARG A 166 12.85 -32.69 -25.61
N PHE A 167 14.10 -32.35 -25.95
CA PHE A 167 14.44 -31.61 -27.15
C PHE A 167 15.36 -32.48 -28.02
N GLY A 168 14.79 -33.14 -29.02
CA GLY A 168 15.52 -34.14 -29.81
C GLY A 168 16.00 -35.32 -28.94
N ASN A 169 17.31 -35.59 -28.93
CA ASN A 169 17.93 -36.64 -28.10
C ASN A 169 18.35 -36.18 -26.70
N GLU A 170 18.21 -34.89 -26.38
CA GLU A 170 18.56 -34.38 -25.06
C GLU A 170 17.32 -34.26 -24.17
N THR A 171 17.48 -34.69 -22.92
CA THR A 171 16.48 -34.53 -21.88
C THR A 171 16.95 -33.41 -20.96
N ARG A 172 16.17 -32.31 -20.87
CA ARG A 172 16.51 -31.14 -20.04
C ARG A 172 15.50 -30.98 -18.92
N ILE A 173 15.99 -30.65 -17.74
CA ILE A 173 15.18 -30.40 -16.54
C ILE A 173 15.11 -28.89 -16.35
N ILE A 174 13.91 -28.31 -16.46
CA ILE A 174 13.66 -26.86 -16.30
C ILE A 174 12.71 -26.60 -15.13
N ARG A 175 12.74 -25.40 -14.55
CA ARG A 175 11.79 -25.02 -13.49
C ARG A 175 10.44 -24.63 -14.10
N SER A 176 9.36 -25.00 -13.42
CA SER A 176 8.01 -24.64 -13.82
C SER A 176 7.73 -23.17 -13.53
N LEU A 177 7.28 -22.45 -14.55
CA LEU A 177 6.95 -21.04 -14.44
C LEU A 177 5.56 -20.84 -13.78
N PRO A 178 5.42 -19.89 -12.84
CA PRO A 178 4.13 -19.52 -12.24
C PRO A 178 3.08 -19.16 -13.30
N LEU A 179 3.47 -18.37 -14.30
CA LEU A 179 2.62 -17.95 -15.40
C LEU A 179 3.10 -18.62 -16.70
N ALA A 180 2.16 -19.12 -17.51
CA ALA A 180 2.47 -19.78 -18.77
C ALA A 180 3.15 -18.79 -19.74
N VAL A 181 4.09 -19.27 -20.53
CA VAL A 181 4.86 -18.45 -21.48
C VAL A 181 4.90 -19.13 -22.83
N TYR A 182 4.59 -18.36 -23.88
CA TYR A 182 4.69 -18.86 -25.24
C TYR A 182 6.16 -19.06 -25.65
N THR A 183 6.58 -20.32 -25.72
CA THR A 183 7.98 -20.72 -25.95
C THR A 183 8.57 -20.20 -27.26
N LYS A 184 7.74 -19.97 -28.29
CA LYS A 184 8.21 -19.38 -29.55
C LYS A 184 8.55 -17.89 -29.44
N MET A 185 8.01 -17.17 -28.46
CA MET A 185 8.40 -15.79 -28.17
C MET A 185 9.62 -15.72 -27.27
N ILE A 186 9.66 -16.56 -26.24
CA ILE A 186 10.77 -16.63 -25.29
C ILE A 186 11.09 -18.11 -25.06
N PRO A 187 12.30 -18.60 -25.41
CA PRO A 187 12.67 -20.01 -25.32
C PRO A 187 12.94 -20.43 -23.86
N VAL A 188 11.88 -20.49 -23.04
CA VAL A 188 11.91 -20.82 -21.61
C VAL A 188 12.21 -22.30 -21.31
N ASP A 189 12.41 -23.10 -22.34
CA ASP A 189 12.90 -24.47 -22.31
C ASP A 189 14.44 -24.56 -22.28
N THR A 190 15.12 -23.42 -22.30
CA THR A 190 16.58 -23.31 -22.23
C THR A 190 17.04 -22.50 -21.02
N SER A 191 18.21 -22.86 -20.48
CA SER A 191 18.91 -22.03 -19.50
C SER A 191 19.85 -21.08 -20.24
N PRO A 192 19.96 -19.79 -19.87
CA PRO A 192 19.42 -19.15 -18.66
C PRO A 192 18.03 -18.50 -18.81
N ALA A 193 17.35 -18.68 -19.95
CA ALA A 193 16.09 -17.98 -20.24
C ALA A 193 14.97 -18.34 -19.25
N ASN A 194 14.88 -19.61 -18.84
CA ASN A 194 13.93 -20.07 -17.84
C ASN A 194 14.08 -19.32 -16.51
N GLU A 195 15.31 -19.20 -16.01
CA GLU A 195 15.62 -18.55 -14.74
C GLU A 195 15.36 -17.04 -14.78
N ILE A 196 15.69 -16.39 -15.90
CA ILE A 196 15.44 -14.96 -16.09
C ILE A 196 13.93 -14.67 -16.08
N VAL A 197 13.14 -15.46 -16.82
CA VAL A 197 11.68 -15.31 -16.85
C VAL A 197 11.08 -15.61 -15.49
N LEU A 198 11.58 -16.63 -14.79
CA LEU A 198 11.13 -16.95 -13.44
C LEU A 198 11.33 -15.76 -12.49
N VAL A 199 12.53 -15.19 -12.42
CA VAL A 199 12.81 -14.01 -11.59
C VAL A 199 11.92 -12.84 -11.99
N THR A 200 11.71 -12.63 -13.28
CA THR A 200 10.85 -11.54 -13.78
C THR A 200 9.38 -11.74 -13.38
N GLN A 201 8.87 -12.98 -13.40
CA GLN A 201 7.51 -13.29 -12.95
C GLN A 201 7.35 -13.12 -11.44
N PHE A 202 8.39 -13.40 -10.64
CA PHE A 202 8.40 -13.09 -9.20
C PHE A 202 8.31 -11.58 -8.96
N LEU A 203 9.11 -10.78 -9.67
CA LEU A 203 9.05 -9.32 -9.58
C LEU A 203 7.69 -8.80 -10.04
N SER A 204 7.13 -9.37 -11.11
CA SER A 204 5.80 -9.02 -11.61
C SER A 204 4.70 -9.34 -10.61
N ALA A 205 4.78 -10.47 -9.91
CA ALA A 205 3.83 -10.81 -8.86
C ALA A 205 3.93 -9.80 -7.70
N PHE A 206 5.15 -9.46 -7.28
CA PHE A 206 5.37 -8.44 -6.26
C PHE A 206 4.73 -7.10 -6.65
N VAL A 207 5.03 -6.58 -7.85
CA VAL A 207 4.48 -5.31 -8.37
C VAL A 207 2.95 -5.36 -8.44
N SER A 208 2.39 -6.47 -8.94
CA SER A 208 0.94 -6.70 -9.04
C SER A 208 0.26 -6.59 -7.68
N ASP A 209 0.87 -7.14 -6.63
CA ASP A 209 0.30 -7.15 -5.28
C ASP A 209 0.56 -5.85 -4.50
N SER A 210 1.62 -5.10 -4.84
CA SER A 210 1.97 -3.83 -4.20
C SER A 210 0.87 -2.77 -4.32
N GLY A 211 0.14 -2.75 -5.44
CA GLY A 211 -1.00 -1.83 -5.62
C GLY A 211 -2.10 -2.06 -4.57
N GLY A 212 -2.48 -3.32 -4.36
CA GLY A 212 -3.45 -3.71 -3.33
C GLY A 212 -2.94 -3.42 -1.91
N ILE A 213 -1.67 -3.73 -1.64
CA ILE A 213 -1.06 -3.46 -0.33
C ILE A 213 -1.02 -1.95 -0.03
N GLY A 214 -0.69 -1.11 -1.02
CA GLY A 214 -0.74 0.34 -0.86
C GLY A 214 -2.12 0.82 -0.42
N PHE A 215 -3.18 0.28 -1.03
CA PHE A 215 -4.56 0.56 -0.63
C PHE A 215 -4.87 0.08 0.79
N TYR A 216 -4.53 -1.17 1.14
CA TYR A 216 -4.80 -1.70 2.48
C TYR A 216 -4.04 -0.95 3.58
N VAL A 217 -2.77 -0.59 3.33
CA VAL A 217 -1.96 0.20 4.25
C VAL A 217 -2.60 1.57 4.48
N LEU A 218 -3.02 2.25 3.40
CA LEU A 218 -3.71 3.53 3.49
C LEU A 218 -5.01 3.41 4.29
N ALA A 219 -5.86 2.43 3.95
CA ALA A 219 -7.15 2.22 4.61
C ALA A 219 -6.98 1.92 6.12
N SER A 220 -6.04 1.06 6.49
CA SER A 220 -5.76 0.71 7.89
C SER A 220 -5.22 1.90 8.68
N VAL A 221 -4.30 2.68 8.11
CA VAL A 221 -3.77 3.89 8.77
C VAL A 221 -4.85 4.95 8.93
N LEU A 222 -5.65 5.21 7.90
CA LEU A 222 -6.75 6.19 7.97
C LEU A 222 -7.83 5.77 8.95
N ALA A 223 -8.25 4.50 8.92
CA ALA A 223 -9.24 3.98 9.87
C ALA A 223 -8.74 4.08 11.32
N ALA A 224 -7.46 3.74 11.55
CA ALA A 224 -6.85 3.88 12.85
C ALA A 224 -6.75 5.35 13.29
N HIS A 225 -6.38 6.26 12.39
CA HIS A 225 -6.31 7.70 12.66
C HIS A 225 -7.69 8.27 13.02
N ALA A 226 -8.72 7.97 12.23
CA ALA A 226 -10.10 8.37 12.50
C ALA A 226 -10.60 7.84 13.85
N CYS A 227 -10.34 6.56 14.17
CA CYS A 227 -10.63 6.01 15.50
C CYS A 227 -9.90 6.75 16.62
N GLY A 228 -8.66 7.20 16.39
CA GLY A 228 -7.91 8.02 17.35
C GLY A 228 -8.53 9.40 17.57
N GLN A 229 -8.96 10.06 16.50
CA GLN A 229 -9.67 11.33 16.58
C GLN A 229 -11.01 11.18 17.33
N LEU A 230 -11.76 10.10 17.08
CA LEU A 230 -13.01 9.81 17.79
C LEU A 230 -12.78 9.54 19.29
N ASP A 231 -11.70 8.84 19.66
CA ASP A 231 -11.34 8.65 21.07
C ASP A 231 -11.00 10.00 21.75
N VAL A 232 -10.30 10.91 21.05
CA VAL A 232 -10.01 12.27 21.55
C VAL A 232 -11.30 13.09 21.70
N LEU A 233 -12.18 13.04 20.71
CA LEU A 233 -13.48 13.71 20.75
C LEU A 233 -14.33 13.21 21.94
N ALA A 234 -14.32 11.90 22.22
CA ALA A 234 -15.01 11.34 23.37
C ALA A 234 -14.45 11.88 24.70
N ILE A 235 -13.13 12.06 24.82
CA ILE A 235 -12.51 12.71 25.98
C ILE A 235 -13.01 14.15 26.13
N TRP A 236 -13.05 14.93 25.04
CA TRP A 236 -13.50 16.32 25.08
C TRP A 236 -14.97 16.46 25.48
N ILE A 237 -15.84 15.56 24.99
CA ILE A 237 -17.25 15.53 25.36
C ILE A 237 -17.40 15.22 26.86
N ASN A 238 -16.67 14.23 27.36
CA ASN A 238 -16.72 13.86 28.78
C ASN A 238 -16.22 15.00 29.68
N ASP A 239 -15.11 15.65 29.32
CA ASP A 239 -14.59 16.82 30.03
C ASP A 239 -15.58 17.99 30.00
N TYR A 240 -16.25 18.20 28.87
CA TYR A 240 -17.28 19.22 28.73
C TYR A 240 -18.49 18.96 29.64
N VAL A 241 -19.01 17.73 29.66
CA VAL A 241 -20.16 17.35 30.50
C VAL A 241 -19.82 17.49 31.99
N ASN A 242 -18.65 17.01 32.42
CA ASN A 242 -18.23 17.05 33.82
C ASN A 242 -17.96 18.49 34.32
N GLU A 243 -17.57 19.40 33.44
CA GLU A 243 -17.28 20.80 33.80
C GLU A 243 -18.47 21.76 33.56
N SER A 244 -19.55 21.29 32.93
CA SER A 244 -20.70 22.13 32.52
C SER A 244 -21.46 22.77 33.69
N GLY A 245 -21.37 22.20 34.90
CA GLY A 245 -22.00 22.77 36.11
C GLY A 245 -21.33 24.01 36.69
N ASN A 246 -20.10 24.34 36.28
CA ASN A 246 -19.24 25.35 36.93
C ASN A 246 -18.84 26.53 36.03
N LYS A 247 -19.39 26.68 34.82
CA LYS A 247 -18.92 27.68 33.83
C LYS A 247 -20.04 28.58 33.30
N THR A 248 -19.67 29.80 32.89
CA THR A 248 -20.58 30.77 32.26
C THR A 248 -21.05 30.29 30.89
N GLU A 249 -22.31 30.57 30.53
CA GLU A 249 -22.95 30.07 29.30
C GLU A 249 -22.11 30.32 28.03
N GLY A 250 -21.51 31.51 27.87
CA GLY A 250 -20.70 31.85 26.71
C GLY A 250 -19.42 31.02 26.54
N ALA A 251 -18.77 30.62 27.65
CA ALA A 251 -17.60 29.74 27.61
C ALA A 251 -17.99 28.29 27.27
N SER A 252 -19.21 27.89 27.65
CA SER A 252 -19.79 26.59 27.34
C SER A 252 -20.08 26.44 25.84
N PHE A 253 -20.80 27.42 25.25
CA PHE A 253 -21.14 27.41 23.82
C PHE A 253 -19.90 27.37 22.91
N LYS A 254 -18.86 28.15 23.22
CA LYS A 254 -17.61 28.15 22.43
C LYS A 254 -16.91 26.79 22.44
N ARG A 255 -16.98 26.06 23.55
CA ARG A 255 -16.36 24.73 23.66
C ARG A 255 -17.17 23.67 22.90
N LEU A 256 -18.50 23.79 22.93
CA LEU A 256 -19.39 22.96 22.12
C LEU A 256 -19.17 23.18 20.62
N GLU A 257 -18.97 24.43 20.19
CA GLU A 257 -18.64 24.76 18.80
C GLU A 257 -17.35 24.06 18.35
N ILE A 258 -16.29 24.08 19.17
CA ILE A 258 -15.02 23.38 18.90
C ILE A 258 -15.25 21.87 18.75
N ILE A 259 -16.06 21.26 19.63
CA ILE A 259 -16.38 19.83 19.59
C ILE A 259 -17.12 19.49 18.28
N VAL A 260 -18.11 20.29 17.89
CA VAL A 260 -18.88 20.07 16.65
C VAL A 260 -18.00 20.25 15.42
N GLN A 261 -17.17 21.30 15.38
CA GLN A 261 -16.23 21.53 14.27
C GLN A 261 -15.22 20.38 14.14
N HIS A 262 -14.72 19.86 15.26
CA HIS A 262 -13.81 18.71 15.25
C HIS A 262 -14.51 17.43 14.79
N HIS A 263 -15.76 17.21 15.19
CA HIS A 263 -16.55 16.07 14.71
C HIS A 263 -16.79 16.12 13.20
N LEU A 264 -17.15 17.30 12.65
CA LEU A 264 -17.34 17.48 11.22
C LEU A 264 -16.05 17.21 10.44
N ARG A 265 -14.91 17.67 10.96
CA ARG A 265 -13.59 17.44 10.35
C ARG A 265 -13.23 15.95 10.25
N ILE A 266 -13.63 15.11 11.22
CA ILE A 266 -13.38 13.66 11.18
C ILE A 266 -14.17 12.97 10.04
N LEU A 267 -15.29 13.56 9.61
CA LEU A 267 -16.16 13.02 8.56
C LEU A 267 -15.72 13.43 7.14
N GLU A 268 -14.90 14.46 7.01
CA GLU A 268 -14.37 15.00 5.74
C GLU A 268 -13.16 14.19 5.24
#